data_AF-A0A7X6CFR9-F1
#
_entry.id   AF-A0A7X6CFR9-F1
#
_cell.length_a   1.000
_cell.length_b   1.000
_cell.length_c   1.000
_cell.angle_alpha   90.00
_cell.angle_beta   90.00
_cell.angle_gamma   90.00
#
_symmetry.space_group_name_H-M   'P 1'
#
loop_
_entity.id
_entity.type
_entity.pdbx_description
1 polymer ?
#
loop_
_entity_poly.entity_id
_entity_poly.type
_entity_poly.pdbx_seq_one_letter_code
_entity_poly.pdbx_strand_id
1 'polypeptide(L)'
;MPLLQGNADIVNRFSAPRIWTTEITKQCYPTDILISVRAPVGTIAISLHHACIGRGLASIQSQKNKSLSSYLYQLLLFCEGRWSKLSQGSTFDSINSSDIKSCMFLIPLLIAEQEKIASVLWAADTEISTLEKQLAAYKQQKRGLMQQLLTGKIRVNVN
;
A
#
# COMPACT_ATOMS: atom_id res chain seq x y z
N MET A 1 -11.69 -16.61 -6.26
CA MET A 1 -10.74 -15.94 -5.33
C MET A 1 -10.51 -14.51 -5.81
N PRO A 2 -10.29 -13.52 -4.93
CA PRO A 2 -9.98 -12.15 -5.36
C PRO A 2 -8.76 -12.11 -6.29
N LEU A 3 -8.76 -11.23 -7.29
CA LEU A 3 -7.64 -11.04 -8.22
C LEU A 3 -7.09 -9.62 -8.09
N LEU A 4 -5.81 -9.51 -7.77
CA LEU A 4 -5.07 -8.24 -7.67
C LEU A 4 -4.20 -8.08 -8.92
N GLN A 5 -4.44 -7.06 -9.74
CA GLN A 5 -3.76 -6.87 -11.02
C GLN A 5 -2.76 -5.71 -11.03
N GLY A 6 -2.92 -4.72 -10.15
CA GLY A 6 -2.03 -3.55 -10.10
C GLY A 6 -2.50 -2.49 -9.09
N ASN A 7 -2.03 -1.26 -9.28
CA ASN A 7 -2.30 -0.15 -8.35
C ASN A 7 -3.77 0.18 -8.15
N ALA A 8 -4.60 -0.09 -9.14
CA ALA A 8 -6.02 0.18 -9.01
C ALA A 8 -6.72 -0.76 -8.00
N ASP A 9 -6.05 -1.85 -7.59
CA ASP A 9 -6.48 -2.75 -6.52
C ASP A 9 -5.74 -2.47 -5.20
N ILE A 10 -5.13 -1.29 -5.06
CA ILE A 10 -4.46 -0.81 -3.86
C ILE A 10 -5.12 0.50 -3.41
N VAL A 11 -5.56 0.55 -2.15
CA VAL A 11 -6.12 1.74 -1.52
C VAL A 11 -5.44 1.95 -0.17
N ASN A 12 -4.89 3.14 0.06
CA ASN A 12 -4.19 3.50 1.29
C ASN A 12 -3.11 2.47 1.68
N ARG A 13 -2.32 1.98 0.70
CA ARG A 13 -1.29 0.94 0.91
C ARG A 13 -1.81 -0.43 1.31
N PHE A 14 -3.09 -0.70 1.15
CA PHE A 14 -3.69 -2.02 1.40
C PHE A 14 -4.34 -2.59 0.14
N SER A 15 -4.31 -3.91 -0.02
CA SER A 15 -5.04 -4.57 -1.10
C SER A 15 -6.55 -4.32 -0.96
N ALA A 16 -7.19 -3.90 -2.05
CA ALA A 16 -8.61 -3.66 -2.17
C ALA A 16 -9.11 -4.28 -3.50
N PRO A 17 -9.37 -5.60 -3.51
CA PRO A 17 -9.73 -6.30 -4.73
C PRO A 17 -11.05 -5.79 -5.31
N ARG A 18 -11.10 -5.62 -6.64
CA ARG A 18 -12.31 -5.19 -7.38
C ARG A 18 -12.87 -6.27 -8.29
N ILE A 19 -12.09 -7.32 -8.54
CA ILE A 19 -12.38 -8.41 -9.45
C ILE A 19 -12.01 -9.76 -8.83
N TRP A 20 -12.61 -10.83 -9.35
CA TRP A 20 -12.41 -12.21 -8.90
C TRP A 20 -12.08 -13.12 -10.07
N THR A 21 -11.30 -14.16 -9.81
CA THR A 21 -10.91 -15.20 -10.78
C THR A 21 -11.13 -16.60 -10.21
N THR A 22 -11.39 -17.56 -11.09
CA THR A 22 -11.37 -18.99 -10.82
C THR A 22 -10.03 -19.62 -11.23
N GLU A 23 -9.32 -19.03 -12.19
CA GLU A 23 -7.98 -19.45 -12.60
C GLU A 23 -6.93 -18.89 -11.66
N ILE A 24 -6.24 -19.78 -10.95
CA ILE A 24 -5.23 -19.45 -9.96
C ILE A 24 -3.85 -19.66 -10.57
N THR A 25 -3.07 -18.59 -10.67
CA THR A 25 -1.71 -18.63 -11.21
C THR A 25 -0.66 -18.41 -10.11
N LYS A 26 -0.70 -17.26 -9.45
CA LYS A 26 0.14 -16.90 -8.30
C LYS A 26 -0.74 -16.38 -7.17
N GLN A 27 -0.35 -16.63 -5.93
CA GLN A 27 -1.12 -16.23 -4.75
C GLN A 27 -0.32 -15.32 -3.83
N CYS A 28 -1.01 -14.42 -3.14
CA CYS A 28 -0.54 -13.77 -1.92
C CYS A 28 -1.46 -14.13 -0.76
N TYR A 29 -0.88 -14.09 0.43
CA TYR A 29 -1.58 -14.27 1.70
C TYR A 29 -1.70 -12.95 2.45
N PRO A 30 -2.60 -12.84 3.44
CA PRO A 30 -2.61 -11.70 4.33
C PRO A 30 -1.23 -11.46 4.94
N THR A 31 -0.85 -10.19 5.11
CA THR A 31 0.47 -9.71 5.57
C THR A 31 1.61 -9.75 4.55
N ASP A 32 1.41 -10.36 3.37
CA ASP A 32 2.39 -10.29 2.30
C ASP A 32 2.60 -8.84 1.83
N ILE A 33 3.85 -8.51 1.48
CA ILE A 33 4.17 -7.22 0.89
C ILE A 33 3.93 -7.31 -0.61
N LEU A 34 3.15 -6.39 -1.15
CA LEU A 34 2.87 -6.26 -2.57
C LEU A 34 3.69 -5.11 -3.15
N ILE A 35 4.31 -5.33 -4.31
CA ILE A 35 4.96 -4.29 -5.10
C ILE A 35 4.34 -4.24 -6.50
N SER A 36 4.01 -3.04 -6.97
CA SER A 36 3.64 -2.82 -8.36
C SER A 36 4.85 -2.89 -9.26
N VAL A 37 4.79 -3.80 -10.23
CA VAL A 37 5.87 -4.06 -11.20
C VAL A 37 5.54 -3.55 -12.60
N ARG A 38 4.35 -2.97 -12.81
CA ARG A 38 3.94 -2.32 -14.06
C ARG A 38 3.28 -0.96 -13.79
N ALA A 39 3.48 -0.05 -14.74
CA ALA A 39 3.09 1.37 -14.67
C ALA A 39 1.76 1.68 -13.91
N PRO A 40 1.77 2.57 -12.89
CA PRO A 40 2.97 3.11 -12.22
C PRO A 40 3.72 2.03 -11.43
N VAL A 41 5.03 1.95 -11.64
CA VAL A 41 5.90 0.98 -10.97
C VAL A 41 6.32 1.50 -9.59
N GLY A 42 6.48 0.59 -8.62
CA GLY A 42 7.11 0.88 -7.34
C GLY A 42 6.16 1.03 -6.17
N THR A 43 4.84 1.09 -6.41
CA THR A 43 3.86 1.18 -5.32
C THR A 43 3.96 -0.01 -4.39
N ILE A 44 4.24 0.27 -3.11
CA ILE A 44 4.30 -0.74 -2.04
C ILE A 44 2.97 -0.77 -1.29
N ALA A 45 2.50 -1.96 -0.96
CA ALA A 45 1.28 -2.20 -0.20
C ALA A 45 1.35 -3.49 0.63
N ILE A 46 0.39 -3.68 1.54
CA ILE A 46 0.21 -4.91 2.32
C ILE A 46 -1.06 -5.60 1.85
N SER A 47 -0.96 -6.92 1.65
CA SER A 47 -2.13 -7.73 1.37
C SER A 47 -2.96 -7.95 2.64
N LEU A 48 -4.25 -7.65 2.56
CA LEU A 48 -5.26 -7.99 3.57
C LEU A 48 -6.03 -9.26 3.21
N HIS A 49 -5.85 -9.77 1.99
CA HIS A 49 -6.66 -10.83 1.42
C HIS A 49 -5.78 -12.01 0.99
N HIS A 50 -6.33 -13.21 1.11
CA HIS A 50 -5.83 -14.35 0.34
C HIS A 50 -6.34 -14.19 -1.11
N ALA A 51 -5.43 -13.87 -2.03
CA ALA A 51 -5.80 -13.42 -3.38
C ALA A 51 -4.86 -13.97 -4.46
N CYS A 52 -5.37 -14.06 -5.68
CA CYS A 52 -4.57 -14.33 -6.87
C CYS A 52 -3.89 -13.03 -7.30
N ILE A 53 -2.63 -13.10 -7.71
CA ILE A 53 -1.86 -11.96 -8.18
C ILE A 53 -1.68 -12.08 -9.68
N GLY A 54 -2.14 -11.06 -10.40
CA GLY A 54 -1.93 -10.90 -11.82
C GLY A 54 -0.51 -10.44 -12.14
N ARG A 55 -0.25 -10.25 -13.43
CA ARG A 55 1.11 -9.98 -13.90
C ARG A 55 1.67 -8.61 -13.44
N GLY A 56 0.83 -7.66 -13.01
CA GLY A 56 1.24 -6.29 -12.67
C GLY A 56 1.70 -6.10 -11.22
N LEU A 57 1.61 -7.13 -10.39
CA LEU A 57 2.05 -7.11 -8.99
C LEU A 57 3.02 -8.27 -8.73
N ALA A 58 3.92 -8.09 -7.78
CA ALA A 58 4.69 -9.17 -7.17
C ALA A 58 4.43 -9.21 -5.66
N SER A 59 4.38 -10.42 -5.09
CA SER A 59 4.40 -10.61 -3.64
C SER A 59 5.82 -10.86 -3.17
N ILE A 60 6.19 -10.21 -2.08
CA ILE A 60 7.46 -10.35 -1.38
C ILE A 60 7.15 -10.86 0.02
N GLN A 61 7.75 -12.00 0.36
CA GLN A 61 7.59 -12.67 1.65
C GLN A 61 8.94 -12.85 2.33
N SER A 62 8.98 -12.59 3.64
CA SER A 62 10.13 -12.89 4.49
C SER A 62 10.14 -14.38 4.85
N GLN A 63 11.19 -15.10 4.47
CA GLN A 63 11.32 -16.55 4.73
C GLN A 63 11.63 -16.91 6.19
N LYS A 64 12.14 -15.97 6.99
CA LYS A 64 12.78 -16.30 8.28
C LYS A 64 12.05 -15.79 9.51
N ASN A 65 11.37 -14.64 9.45
CA ASN A 65 10.72 -14.05 10.63
C ASN A 65 9.64 -13.02 10.26
N LYS A 66 8.55 -12.98 11.03
CA LYS A 66 7.50 -11.95 10.96
C LYS A 66 8.04 -10.55 11.26
N SER A 67 8.93 -10.42 12.24
CA SER A 67 9.56 -9.14 12.62
C SER A 67 10.39 -8.53 11.49
N LEU A 68 11.00 -9.37 10.66
CA LEU A 68 11.72 -8.93 9.45
C LEU A 68 10.76 -8.40 8.39
N SER A 69 9.50 -8.85 8.37
CA SER A 69 8.51 -8.45 7.37
C SER A 69 8.06 -7.00 7.53
N SER A 70 7.83 -6.53 8.77
CA SER A 70 7.44 -5.13 9.01
C SER A 70 8.58 -4.17 8.71
N TYR A 71 9.82 -4.52 9.08
CA TYR A 71 11.01 -3.76 8.70
C TYR A 71 11.21 -3.73 7.19
N LEU A 72 11.09 -4.89 6.52
CA LEU A 72 11.22 -4.99 5.07
C LEU A 72 10.18 -4.13 4.35
N TYR A 73 8.93 -4.10 4.84
CA TYR A 73 7.90 -3.20 4.31
C TYR A 73 8.36 -1.73 4.37
N GLN A 74 8.84 -1.28 5.53
CA GLN A 74 9.32 0.10 5.72
C GLN A 74 10.53 0.42 4.84
N LEU A 75 11.45 -0.53 4.69
CA LEU A 75 12.62 -0.39 3.81
C LEU A 75 12.23 -0.26 2.34
N LEU A 76 11.29 -1.09 1.87
CA LEU A 76 10.80 -1.04 0.48
C LEU A 76 10.01 0.25 0.22
N LEU A 77 9.25 0.73 1.20
CA LEU A 77 8.53 1.99 1.15
C LEU A 77 9.51 3.17 1.07
N PHE A 78 10.59 3.17 1.86
CA PHE A 78 11.66 4.16 1.77
C PHE A 78 12.33 4.17 0.38
N CYS A 79 12.41 3.01 -0.27
CA CYS A 79 12.96 2.88 -1.62
C CYS A 79 11.95 3.20 -2.74
N GLU A 80 10.71 3.61 -2.42
CA GLU A 80 9.64 3.76 -3.41
C GLU A 80 10.04 4.65 -4.60
N GLY A 81 10.63 5.81 -4.31
CA GLY A 81 11.12 6.75 -5.33
C GLY A 81 12.36 6.29 -6.12
N ARG A 82 12.96 5.16 -5.75
CA ARG A 82 14.12 4.57 -6.44
C ARG A 82 13.70 3.49 -7.44
N TRP A 83 12.53 2.87 -7.27
CA TRP A 83 12.04 1.84 -8.19
C TRP A 83 11.85 2.37 -9.61
N SER A 84 11.39 3.62 -9.76
CA SER A 84 11.27 4.26 -11.08
C SER A 84 12.59 4.33 -11.85
N LYS A 85 13.73 4.41 -11.16
CA LYS A 85 15.07 4.42 -11.79
C LYS A 85 15.52 3.05 -12.26
N LEU A 86 14.94 1.99 -11.69
CA LEU A 86 15.19 0.59 -12.09
C LEU A 86 14.24 0.13 -13.19
N SER A 87 13.20 0.91 -13.47
CA SER A 87 12.30 0.63 -14.57
C SER A 87 13.06 0.65 -15.90
N GLN A 88 13.00 -0.45 -16.64
CA GLN A 88 13.53 -0.53 -18.00
C GLN A 88 12.37 -0.68 -18.99
N GLY A 89 12.32 0.22 -19.98
CA GLY A 89 11.37 0.13 -21.10
C GLY A 89 11.18 1.46 -21.81
N SER A 90 11.46 1.52 -23.11
CA SER A 90 11.29 2.71 -23.96
C SER A 90 9.83 3.05 -24.29
N THR A 91 8.85 2.26 -23.80
CA THR A 91 7.41 2.47 -24.08
C THR A 91 6.49 2.06 -22.93
N PHE A 92 6.88 1.08 -22.10
CA PHE A 92 6.16 0.73 -20.86
C PHE A 92 7.16 0.41 -19.75
N ASP A 93 7.07 1.18 -18.66
CA ASP A 93 7.88 0.99 -17.46
C ASP A 93 7.51 -0.31 -16.72
N SER A 94 8.50 -1.17 -16.49
CA SER A 94 8.34 -2.40 -15.71
C SER A 94 9.62 -2.83 -15.00
N ILE A 95 9.45 -3.55 -13.89
CA ILE A 95 10.55 -4.14 -13.10
C ILE A 95 10.33 -5.65 -13.03
N ASN A 96 11.36 -6.42 -13.33
CA ASN A 96 11.29 -7.88 -13.23
C ASN A 96 11.67 -8.36 -11.83
N SER A 97 11.25 -9.59 -11.50
CA SER A 97 11.61 -10.22 -10.23
C SER A 97 13.12 -10.41 -10.06
N SER A 98 13.88 -10.53 -11.16
CA SER A 98 15.36 -10.57 -11.14
C SER A 98 15.94 -9.27 -10.60
N ASP A 99 15.38 -8.13 -11.03
CA ASP A 99 15.89 -6.81 -10.72
C ASP A 99 15.66 -6.53 -9.22
N ILE A 100 14.47 -6.85 -8.71
CA ILE A 100 14.14 -6.76 -7.27
C ILE A 100 15.08 -7.65 -6.44
N LYS A 101 15.38 -8.87 -6.90
CA LYS A 101 16.28 -9.80 -6.19
C LYS A 101 17.75 -9.35 -6.23
N SER A 102 18.14 -8.59 -7.24
CA SER A 102 19.51 -8.06 -7.38
C SER A 102 19.77 -6.83 -6.50
N CYS A 103 18.72 -6.19 -5.99
CA CYS A 103 18.85 -5.05 -5.10
C CYS A 103 19.52 -5.48 -3.78
N MET A 104 20.67 -4.88 -3.49
CA MET A 104 21.35 -5.03 -2.21
C MET A 104 20.85 -3.97 -1.22
N PHE A 105 20.49 -4.43 -0.02
CA PHE A 105 20.07 -3.57 1.08
C PHE A 105 21.02 -3.71 2.26
N LEU A 106 21.34 -2.58 2.89
CA LEU A 106 21.99 -2.57 4.20
C LEU A 106 20.90 -2.76 5.24
N ILE A 107 20.95 -3.88 5.96
CA ILE A 107 19.98 -4.24 6.99
C ILE A 107 20.72 -4.35 8.33
N PRO A 108 20.22 -3.75 9.42
CA PRO A 108 20.80 -3.91 10.74
C PRO A 108 20.86 -5.39 11.14
N LEU A 109 21.95 -5.85 11.75
CA LEU A 109 22.10 -7.25 12.14
C LEU A 109 21.20 -7.64 13.32
N LEU A 110 20.87 -6.67 14.19
CA LEU A 110 20.09 -6.91 15.39
C LEU A 110 18.58 -6.89 15.09
N ILE A 111 17.89 -7.99 15.36
CA ILE A 111 16.44 -8.10 15.14
C ILE A 111 15.67 -7.07 15.99
N ALA A 112 16.08 -6.87 17.25
CA ALA A 112 15.44 -5.88 18.13
C ALA A 112 15.54 -4.44 17.61
N GLU A 113 16.59 -4.12 16.85
CA GLU A 113 16.73 -2.82 16.19
C GLU A 113 15.74 -2.68 15.03
N GLN A 114 15.66 -3.71 14.17
CA GLN A 114 14.70 -3.76 13.07
C GLN A 114 13.25 -3.62 13.58
N GLU A 115 12.90 -4.30 14.66
CA GLU A 115 11.58 -4.24 15.30
C GLU A 115 11.27 -2.83 15.82
N LYS A 116 12.22 -2.18 16.49
CA LYS A 116 12.05 -0.81 16.98
C LYS A 116 11.85 0.18 15.84
N ILE A 117 12.68 0.10 14.80
CA ILE A 117 12.55 0.96 13.61
C ILE A 117 11.17 0.76 12.97
N ALA A 118 10.80 -0.50 12.73
CA ALA A 118 9.52 -0.82 12.11
C ALA A 118 8.33 -0.34 12.95
N SER A 119 8.39 -0.51 14.27
CA SER A 119 7.33 -0.10 15.21
C SER A 119 7.12 1.42 15.20
N VAL A 120 8.20 2.20 15.27
CA VAL A 120 8.11 3.67 15.28
C VAL A 120 7.54 4.20 13.96
N LEU A 121 8.03 3.70 12.82
CA LEU A 121 7.54 4.11 11.51
C LEU A 121 6.09 3.68 11.29
N TRP A 122 5.73 2.47 11.69
CA TRP A 122 4.36 1.98 11.62
C TRP A 122 3.41 2.83 12.48
N ALA A 123 3.83 3.23 13.68
CA ALA A 123 3.03 4.11 14.53
C ALA A 123 2.74 5.45 13.82
N ALA A 124 3.76 6.06 13.21
CA ALA A 124 3.60 7.30 12.43
C ALA A 124 2.65 7.10 11.22
N ASP A 125 2.82 6.01 10.47
CA ASP A 125 1.93 5.68 9.34
C ASP A 125 0.47 5.51 9.79
N THR A 126 0.24 4.86 10.93
CA THR A 126 -1.11 4.66 11.48
C THR A 126 -1.74 5.97 11.94
N GLU A 127 -0.95 6.88 12.49
CA GLU A 127 -1.39 8.22 12.89
C GLU A 127 -1.81 9.03 11.67
N ILE A 128 -0.96 9.08 10.63
CA ILE A 128 -1.26 9.76 9.36
C ILE A 128 -2.55 9.20 8.74
N SER A 129 -2.68 7.87 8.65
CA SER A 129 -3.89 7.24 8.10
C SER A 129 -5.15 7.60 8.88
N THR A 130 -5.03 7.72 10.21
CA THR A 130 -6.15 8.10 11.08
C THR A 130 -6.55 9.56 10.85
N LEU A 131 -5.57 10.47 10.75
CA LEU A 131 -5.81 11.88 10.47
C LEU A 131 -6.43 12.10 9.08
N GLU A 132 -5.99 11.35 8.07
CA GLU A 132 -6.57 11.41 6.71
C GLU A 132 -8.04 10.97 6.70
N LYS A 133 -8.39 9.90 7.43
CA LYS A 133 -9.77 9.45 7.59
C LYS A 133 -10.64 10.49 8.29
N GLN A 134 -10.13 11.10 9.36
CA GLN A 134 -10.83 12.18 10.06
C GLN A 134 -11.04 13.40 9.14
N LEU A 135 -10.01 13.79 8.39
CA LEU A 135 -10.10 14.88 7.41
C LEU A 135 -11.17 14.60 6.34
N ALA A 136 -11.23 13.37 5.83
CA ALA A 136 -12.25 12.96 4.86
C ALA A 136 -13.66 13.05 5.46
N ALA A 137 -13.85 12.58 6.69
CA ALA A 137 -15.12 12.67 7.41
C ALA A 137 -15.56 14.13 7.63
N TYR A 138 -14.65 15.01 8.10
CA TYR A 138 -14.96 16.42 8.29
C TYR A 138 -15.29 17.14 6.97
N LYS A 139 -14.60 16.82 5.86
CA LYS A 139 -14.95 17.35 4.54
C LYS A 139 -16.36 16.93 4.11
N GLN A 140 -16.75 15.68 4.37
CA GLN A 140 -18.09 15.19 4.06
C GLN A 140 -19.15 15.88 4.93
N GLN A 141 -18.91 16.00 6.23
CA GLN A 141 -19.81 16.69 7.16
C GLN A 141 -19.98 18.16 6.75
N LYS A 142 -18.89 18.86 6.45
CA LYS A 142 -18.93 20.25 5.98
C LYS A 142 -19.80 20.38 4.72
N ARG A 143 -19.66 19.48 3.75
CA ARG A 143 -20.48 19.48 2.52
C ARG A 143 -21.97 19.27 2.83
N GLY A 144 -22.30 18.31 3.68
CA GLY A 144 -23.69 18.04 4.10
C GLY A 144 -24.31 19.24 4.81
N LEU A 145 -23.59 19.83 5.76
CA LEU A 145 -24.03 21.03 6.48
C LEU A 145 -24.22 22.21 5.53
N MET A 146 -23.27 22.48 4.63
CA MET A 146 -23.42 23.54 3.63
C MET A 146 -24.65 23.33 2.77
N GLN A 147 -24.94 22.09 2.35
CA GLN A 147 -26.14 21.79 1.58
C GLN A 147 -27.41 22.08 2.39
N GLN A 148 -27.48 21.69 3.66
CA GLN A 148 -28.64 21.93 4.51
C GLN A 148 -28.86 23.42 4.81
N LEU A 149 -27.79 24.16 5.09
CA LEU A 149 -27.83 25.57 5.46
C LEU A 149 -28.12 26.48 4.25
N LEU A 150 -27.40 26.29 3.14
CA LEU A 150 -27.53 27.14 1.95
C LEU A 150 -28.83 26.90 1.18
N THR A 151 -29.40 25.68 1.26
CA THR A 151 -30.74 25.42 0.70
C THR A 151 -31.87 25.83 1.63
N GLY A 152 -31.55 26.31 2.84
CA GLY A 152 -32.54 26.73 3.83
C GLY A 152 -33.36 25.59 4.45
N LYS A 153 -32.97 24.33 4.24
CA LYS A 153 -33.56 23.17 4.94
C LYS A 153 -33.37 23.28 6.45
N ILE A 154 -32.27 23.87 6.88
CA ILE A 154 -32.00 24.21 8.28
C ILE A 154 -31.66 25.72 8.33
N ARG A 155 -32.30 26.44 9.25
CA ARG A 155 -32.00 27.85 9.55
C ARG A 155 -31.26 27.95 10.87
N VAL A 156 -30.31 28.86 10.96
CA VAL A 156 -29.56 29.14 12.19
C VAL A 156 -30.17 30.37 12.83
N ASN A 157 -30.65 30.25 14.07
CA ASN A 157 -31.02 31.40 14.88
C ASN A 157 -29.74 32.06 15.38
N VAL A 158 -29.57 33.33 15.05
CA VAL A 158 -28.46 34.15 15.57
C VAL A 158 -29.04 34.96 16.72
N ASN A 159 -28.63 34.62 17.96
CA ASN A 159 -28.92 35.40 19.16
C ASN A 159 -27.78 36.37 19.43
#